data_AF-A0A7W0SJ57-F1
#
_entry.id   AF-A0A7W0SJ57-F1
#
_cell.length_a   1.000
_cell.length_b   1.000
_cell.length_c   1.000
_cell.angle_alpha   90.00
_cell.angle_beta   90.00
_cell.angle_gamma   90.00
#
_symmetry.space_group_name_H-M   'P 1'
#
loop_
_entity.id
_entity.type
_entity.pdbx_description
1 polymer ?
#
loop_
_entity_poly.entity_id
_entity_poly.type
_entity_poly.pdbx_seq_one_letter_code
_entity_poly.pdbx_strand_id
1 'polypeptide(L)'
;TFGWPALGADAMLWLFPVVLILMMGSVLLMPLANGRSPGVRFSPEEIGIGFSDVRGIDGVLEEVTRTLQIFLTYKSFREELGGNPRRGILFEGRPGTGKTHLAKAMAAEAGVPFFFVSAPTFQSMWHGMTAMRIRAFFKALRKAARKHGGAIGFIEEIDAVGGSRGGTEAFTDYPFSGTSVTRMVSPGSEGMVNELLVQLQSFDTPPWGTRMKNRLIDVVNLYLPAHRQLKKSAPDYSNVLIVGATNRAEALDAALLRPGRFDRTLYFDLPTRRGRRELIDYFLGRRAYNAEMDREDLREEFASMTLGYSPAMIEHVLDEALVWAIRDGRRALTWRDVQRARLSEEIGVAQPVAYTVNERRLIATHEAGHATAAYLCAKDRKLEVLSIIKRRHALGLLAHSDLEERFTKTKSELQSTVNIALAGMAAEELFFGESGTGPSSDLTAATSLVAQMVGSFGMGSSLVSFEAVSNGGHSSPNIVAKVLTDDRAKREVETILREQKDKVAYLLEQNRGLVEALRDALLEHEELMGDEILQVLREAQQGLPASA
;
A
#
# COMPACT_ATOMS: atom_id res chain seq x y z
N THR A 1 -60.78 -27.92 22.83
CA THR A 1 -59.44 -28.42 23.18
C THR A 1 -58.93 -29.24 22.01
N PHE A 2 -58.02 -28.69 21.21
CA PHE A 2 -57.42 -29.36 20.05
C PHE A 2 -56.36 -30.35 20.57
N GLY A 3 -56.72 -31.63 20.70
CA GLY A 3 -55.79 -32.69 21.07
C GLY A 3 -54.91 -33.04 19.86
N TRP A 4 -53.59 -32.95 20.01
CA TRP A 4 -52.66 -33.43 18.99
C TRP A 4 -52.89 -34.94 18.79
N PRO A 5 -52.90 -35.45 17.55
CA PRO A 5 -53.08 -36.88 17.31
C PRO A 5 -51.98 -37.65 18.04
N ALA A 6 -52.37 -38.63 18.86
CA ALA A 6 -51.44 -39.49 19.58
C ALA A 6 -50.58 -40.24 18.56
N LEU A 7 -49.31 -39.86 18.48
CA LEU A 7 -48.32 -40.49 17.63
C LEU A 7 -48.15 -41.94 18.13
N GLY A 8 -48.57 -42.92 17.31
CA GLY A 8 -48.38 -44.34 17.61
C GLY A 8 -46.90 -44.69 17.78
N ALA A 9 -46.60 -45.84 18.38
CA ALA A 9 -45.22 -46.30 18.61
C ALA A 9 -44.34 -46.30 17.33
N ASP A 10 -44.98 -46.41 16.16
CA ASP A 10 -44.32 -46.39 14.84
C ASP A 10 -43.92 -44.98 14.38
N ALA A 11 -44.48 -43.92 14.97
CA ALA A 11 -44.14 -42.54 14.61
C ALA A 11 -42.68 -42.18 14.93
N MET A 12 -42.10 -42.85 15.94
CA MET A 12 -40.70 -42.67 16.32
C MET A 12 -39.75 -43.27 15.26
N LEU A 13 -40.19 -44.31 14.53
CA LEU A 13 -39.46 -44.89 13.40
C LEU A 13 -39.46 -43.98 12.17
N TRP A 14 -40.55 -43.24 11.92
CA TRP A 14 -40.66 -42.28 10.81
C TRP A 14 -40.06 -40.90 11.11
N LEU A 15 -39.88 -40.56 12.39
CA LEU A 15 -39.29 -39.30 12.81
C LEU A 15 -37.87 -39.14 12.27
N PHE A 16 -37.04 -40.19 12.35
CA PHE A 16 -35.64 -40.13 11.92
C PHE A 16 -35.48 -39.93 10.40
N PRO A 17 -36.15 -40.69 9.51
CA PRO A 17 -36.13 -40.42 8.08
C PRO A 17 -36.69 -39.05 7.70
N VAL A 18 -37.76 -38.59 8.36
CA VAL A 18 -38.36 -37.27 8.07
C VAL A 18 -37.42 -36.13 8.50
N VAL A 19 -36.80 -36.23 9.67
CA VAL A 19 -35.79 -35.27 10.13
C VAL A 19 -34.58 -35.29 9.21
N LEU A 20 -34.13 -36.47 8.76
CA LEU A 20 -33.03 -36.58 7.80
C LEU A 20 -33.38 -35.95 6.44
N ILE A 21 -34.59 -36.16 5.92
CA ILE A 21 -35.06 -35.55 4.67
C ILE A 21 -35.20 -34.03 4.82
N LEU A 22 -35.70 -33.54 5.96
CA LEU A 22 -35.78 -32.11 6.24
C LEU A 22 -34.39 -31.49 6.41
N MET A 23 -33.46 -32.18 7.06
CA MET A 23 -32.06 -31.75 7.19
C MET A 23 -31.39 -31.70 5.82
N MET A 24 -31.51 -32.76 5.02
CA MET A 24 -30.94 -32.85 3.68
C MET A 24 -31.60 -31.84 2.72
N GLY A 25 -32.90 -31.62 2.85
CA GLY A 25 -33.65 -30.57 2.14
C GLY A 25 -33.21 -29.16 2.55
N SER A 26 -32.93 -28.92 3.84
CA SER A 26 -32.41 -27.64 4.32
C SER A 26 -31.01 -27.35 3.80
N VAL A 27 -30.13 -28.37 3.75
CA VAL A 27 -28.79 -28.27 3.16
C VAL A 27 -28.87 -28.05 1.65
N LEU A 28 -29.84 -28.66 0.96
CA LEU A 28 -30.08 -28.49 -0.47
C LEU A 28 -30.67 -27.10 -0.82
N LEU A 29 -31.46 -26.52 0.07
CA LEU A 29 -32.09 -25.20 -0.10
C LEU A 29 -31.19 -24.04 0.35
N MET A 30 -30.21 -24.28 1.22
CA MET A 30 -29.27 -23.27 1.71
C MET A 30 -28.56 -22.46 0.60
N PRO A 31 -28.12 -23.04 -0.54
CA PRO A 31 -27.52 -22.31 -1.64
C PRO A 31 -28.46 -21.27 -2.29
N LEU A 32 -29.77 -21.54 -2.32
CA LEU A 32 -30.76 -20.63 -2.92
C LEU A 32 -31.02 -19.39 -2.05
N ALA A 33 -30.95 -19.55 -0.72
CA ALA A 33 -31.07 -18.42 0.21
C ALA A 33 -29.85 -17.47 0.17
N ASN A 34 -28.67 -18.01 -0.19
CA ASN A 34 -27.39 -17.29 -0.20
C ASN A 34 -27.00 -16.66 -1.55
N GLY A 35 -27.90 -16.65 -2.55
CA GLY A 35 -27.69 -16.04 -3.87
C GLY A 35 -27.83 -14.50 -3.93
N ARG A 36 -27.86 -13.80 -2.77
CA ARG A 36 -27.93 -12.34 -2.71
C ARG A 36 -26.61 -11.72 -3.19
N SER A 37 -26.66 -10.51 -3.77
CA SER A 37 -25.43 -9.84 -4.21
C SER A 37 -24.55 -9.54 -2.98
N PRO A 38 -23.27 -9.94 -2.98
CA PRO A 38 -22.40 -9.80 -1.80
C PRO A 38 -21.95 -8.36 -1.49
N GLY A 39 -22.23 -7.41 -2.40
CA GLY A 39 -21.76 -6.02 -2.28
C GLY A 39 -22.72 -5.08 -1.58
N VAL A 40 -22.15 -4.02 -0.99
CA VAL A 40 -22.88 -2.90 -0.41
C VAL A 40 -23.23 -1.93 -1.54
N ARG A 41 -24.48 -1.45 -1.54
CA ARG A 41 -24.93 -0.41 -2.46
C ARG A 41 -25.02 0.90 -1.69
N PHE A 42 -24.38 1.93 -2.22
CA PHE A 42 -24.51 3.30 -1.75
C PHE A 42 -25.32 4.11 -2.75
N SER A 43 -26.25 4.91 -2.23
CA SER A 43 -26.93 5.94 -3.01
C SER A 43 -26.00 7.15 -3.19
N PRO A 44 -26.09 7.93 -4.27
CA PRO A 44 -25.24 9.12 -4.47
C PRO A 44 -25.28 10.08 -3.27
N GLU A 45 -26.46 10.27 -2.69
CA GLU A 45 -26.70 11.14 -1.52
C GLU A 45 -26.03 10.66 -0.22
N GLU A 46 -25.72 9.36 -0.13
CA GLU A 46 -25.02 8.77 1.02
C GLU A 46 -23.50 8.94 0.91
N ILE A 47 -22.99 9.33 -0.27
CA ILE A 47 -21.57 9.51 -0.53
C ILE A 47 -21.22 10.98 -0.27
N GLY A 48 -20.77 11.27 0.94
CA GLY A 48 -20.34 12.62 1.36
C GLY A 48 -18.95 13.05 0.84
N ILE A 49 -18.52 12.57 -0.33
CA ILE A 49 -17.18 12.79 -0.89
C ILE A 49 -17.31 13.22 -2.35
N GLY A 50 -16.69 14.34 -2.72
CA GLY A 50 -16.63 14.82 -4.11
C GLY A 50 -15.20 14.86 -4.67
N PHE A 51 -15.05 15.33 -5.92
CA PHE A 51 -13.73 15.53 -6.52
C PHE A 51 -12.87 16.57 -5.79
N SER A 52 -13.50 17.55 -5.13
CA SER A 52 -12.81 18.52 -4.27
C SER A 52 -12.16 17.91 -3.03
N ASP A 53 -12.54 16.68 -2.66
CA ASP A 53 -11.97 15.97 -1.52
C ASP A 53 -10.81 15.04 -1.93
N VAL A 54 -10.56 14.89 -3.22
CA VAL A 54 -9.43 14.13 -3.76
C VAL A 54 -8.27 15.09 -4.03
N ARG A 55 -7.15 14.92 -3.32
CA ARG A 55 -5.97 15.80 -3.40
C ARG A 55 -4.72 15.03 -3.77
N GLY A 56 -3.77 15.71 -4.40
CA GLY A 56 -2.43 15.18 -4.69
C GLY A 56 -2.32 14.14 -5.82
N ILE A 57 -3.40 13.91 -6.59
CA ILE A 57 -3.42 12.98 -7.74
C ILE A 57 -4.08 13.61 -8.98
N ASP A 58 -3.75 14.86 -9.28
CA ASP A 58 -4.41 15.68 -10.32
C ASP A 58 -4.44 15.00 -11.70
N GLY A 59 -3.35 14.36 -12.11
CA GLY A 59 -3.29 13.67 -13.40
C GLY A 59 -4.25 12.48 -13.50
N VAL A 60 -4.45 11.75 -12.40
CA VAL A 60 -5.43 10.66 -12.32
C VAL A 60 -6.84 11.23 -12.31
N LEU A 61 -7.07 12.32 -11.58
CA LEU A 61 -8.35 13.00 -11.49
C LEU A 61 -8.81 13.53 -12.86
N GLU A 62 -7.90 14.10 -13.66
CA GLU A 62 -8.20 14.56 -15.02
C GLU A 62 -8.64 13.41 -15.94
N GLU A 63 -7.93 12.29 -15.92
CA GLU A 63 -8.25 11.13 -16.75
C GLU A 63 -9.58 10.47 -16.33
N VAL A 64 -9.84 10.42 -15.03
CA VAL A 64 -11.11 9.98 -14.47
C VAL A 64 -12.25 10.91 -14.89
N THR A 65 -12.04 12.23 -14.86
CA THR A 65 -13.02 13.24 -15.29
C THR A 65 -13.38 13.06 -16.76
N ARG A 66 -12.39 12.88 -17.64
CA ARG A 66 -12.62 12.58 -19.06
C ARG A 66 -13.42 11.29 -19.25
N THR A 67 -13.12 10.26 -18.46
CA THR A 67 -13.84 8.99 -18.53
C THR A 67 -15.29 9.14 -18.09
N LEU A 68 -15.55 9.90 -17.01
CA LEU A 68 -16.90 10.19 -16.56
C LEU A 68 -17.68 11.04 -17.56
N GLN A 69 -17.05 12.00 -18.22
CA GLN A 69 -17.70 12.80 -19.25
C GLN A 69 -18.25 11.91 -20.37
N ILE A 70 -17.44 10.97 -20.88
CA ILE A 70 -17.87 10.00 -21.90
C ILE A 70 -18.97 9.07 -21.34
N PHE A 71 -18.86 8.65 -20.07
CA PHE A 71 -19.86 7.82 -19.41
C PHE A 71 -21.21 8.53 -19.27
N LEU A 72 -21.23 9.83 -18.99
CA LEU A 72 -22.46 10.63 -18.90
C LEU A 72 -23.05 10.93 -20.29
N THR A 73 -22.20 11.21 -21.29
CA THR A 73 -22.62 11.51 -22.67
C THR A 73 -22.64 10.25 -23.56
N TYR A 74 -22.82 9.06 -22.98
CA TYR A 74 -22.66 7.78 -23.69
C TYR A 74 -23.58 7.63 -24.91
N LYS A 75 -24.78 8.22 -24.87
CA LYS A 75 -25.77 8.17 -25.97
C LYS A 75 -25.24 8.85 -27.21
N SER A 76 -24.87 10.13 -27.11
CA SER A 76 -24.29 10.88 -28.23
C SER A 76 -22.97 10.26 -28.69
N PHE A 77 -22.13 9.81 -27.75
CA PHE A 77 -20.87 9.13 -28.12
C PHE A 77 -21.10 7.85 -28.95
N ARG A 78 -22.14 7.09 -28.65
CA ARG A 78 -22.44 5.82 -29.33
C ARG A 78 -23.27 6.00 -30.60
N GLU A 79 -24.36 6.77 -30.52
CA GLU A 79 -25.37 6.87 -31.56
C GLU A 79 -25.00 7.88 -32.64
N GLU A 80 -24.33 8.98 -32.26
CA GLU A 80 -23.96 10.05 -33.20
C GLU A 80 -22.51 9.90 -33.69
N LEU A 81 -21.58 9.61 -32.77
CA LEU A 81 -20.14 9.53 -33.10
C LEU A 81 -19.66 8.11 -33.43
N GLY A 82 -20.50 7.08 -33.22
CA GLY A 82 -20.14 5.68 -33.51
C GLY A 82 -19.09 5.08 -32.57
N GLY A 83 -18.80 5.73 -31.44
CA GLY A 83 -17.83 5.28 -30.46
C GLY A 83 -18.38 4.20 -29.51
N ASN A 84 -17.47 3.45 -28.88
CA ASN A 84 -17.83 2.51 -27.81
C ASN A 84 -17.41 3.08 -26.45
N PRO A 85 -18.36 3.42 -25.55
CA PRO A 85 -18.03 3.92 -24.22
C PRO A 85 -17.23 2.88 -23.42
N ARG A 86 -16.29 3.37 -22.62
CA ARG A 86 -15.47 2.54 -21.75
C ARG A 86 -16.33 1.92 -20.66
N ARG A 87 -16.08 0.64 -20.35
CA ARG A 87 -16.84 -0.11 -19.34
C ARG A 87 -16.00 -0.61 -18.18
N GLY A 88 -14.67 -0.55 -18.26
CA GLY A 88 -13.79 -1.03 -17.20
C GLY A 88 -12.52 -0.19 -17.06
N ILE A 89 -12.21 0.25 -15.85
CA ILE A 89 -10.95 0.91 -15.49
C ILE A 89 -10.29 0.11 -14.39
N LEU A 90 -8.98 -0.10 -14.47
CA LEU A 90 -8.19 -0.68 -13.40
C LEU A 90 -7.43 0.43 -12.66
N PHE A 91 -7.59 0.47 -11.34
CA PHE A 91 -6.82 1.29 -10.42
C PHE A 91 -5.70 0.45 -9.84
N GLU A 92 -4.47 0.78 -10.20
CA GLU A 92 -3.27 0.11 -9.72
C GLU A 92 -2.48 1.07 -8.82
N GLY A 93 -1.99 0.59 -7.69
CA GLY A 93 -1.05 1.38 -6.88
C GLY A 93 -0.93 0.86 -5.46
N ARG A 94 -0.07 1.47 -4.65
CA ARG A 94 0.18 1.06 -3.26
C ARG A 94 -1.10 1.17 -2.40
N PRO A 95 -1.21 0.42 -1.29
CA PRO A 95 -2.30 0.63 -0.34
C PRO A 95 -2.27 2.08 0.21
N GLY A 96 -3.43 2.63 0.55
CA GLY A 96 -3.54 3.96 1.14
C GLY A 96 -3.44 5.14 0.17
N THR A 97 -3.34 4.92 -1.15
CA THR A 97 -3.26 5.99 -2.18
C THR A 97 -4.61 6.58 -2.62
N GLY A 98 -5.71 6.21 -1.94
CA GLY A 98 -7.02 6.80 -2.21
C GLY A 98 -7.81 6.17 -3.37
N LYS A 99 -7.46 4.97 -3.85
CA LYS A 99 -8.19 4.24 -4.91
C LYS A 99 -9.71 4.15 -4.65
N THR A 100 -10.08 3.67 -3.47
CA THR A 100 -11.48 3.52 -3.03
C THR A 100 -12.14 4.88 -2.79
N HIS A 101 -11.36 5.88 -2.33
CA HIS A 101 -11.82 7.25 -2.12
C HIS A 101 -12.22 7.92 -3.45
N LEU A 102 -11.35 7.83 -4.46
CA LEU A 102 -11.63 8.36 -5.80
C LEU A 102 -12.81 7.66 -6.47
N ALA A 103 -12.92 6.33 -6.35
CA ALA A 103 -14.05 5.59 -6.92
C ALA A 103 -15.41 6.01 -6.33
N LYS A 104 -15.47 6.32 -5.03
CA LYS A 104 -16.67 6.88 -4.40
C LYS A 104 -16.96 8.29 -4.93
N ALA A 105 -15.94 9.15 -4.99
CA ALA A 105 -16.08 10.51 -5.53
C ALA A 105 -16.57 10.51 -6.98
N MET A 106 -16.13 9.55 -7.80
CA MET A 106 -16.62 9.38 -9.18
C MET A 106 -18.13 9.12 -9.25
N ALA A 107 -18.66 8.31 -8.35
CA ALA A 107 -20.09 7.98 -8.34
C ALA A 107 -20.94 9.15 -7.84
N ALA A 108 -20.44 9.89 -6.84
CA ALA A 108 -21.06 11.12 -6.37
C ALA A 108 -21.10 12.18 -7.48
N GLU A 109 -19.98 12.42 -8.15
CA GLU A 109 -19.87 13.39 -9.25
C GLU A 109 -20.78 13.03 -10.44
N ALA A 110 -20.86 11.74 -10.78
CA ALA A 110 -21.74 11.27 -11.83
C ALA A 110 -23.22 11.19 -11.41
N GLY A 111 -23.54 11.34 -10.12
CA GLY A 111 -24.91 11.24 -9.60
C GLY A 111 -25.53 9.84 -9.76
N VAL A 112 -24.72 8.78 -9.77
CA VAL A 112 -25.16 7.40 -10.05
C VAL A 112 -24.91 6.44 -8.89
N PRO A 113 -25.72 5.38 -8.72
CA PRO A 113 -25.51 4.41 -7.64
C PRO A 113 -24.11 3.77 -7.68
N PHE A 114 -23.50 3.65 -6.49
CA PHE A 114 -22.19 3.03 -6.30
C PHE A 114 -22.34 1.63 -5.68
N PHE A 115 -21.75 0.62 -6.30
CA PHE A 115 -21.73 -0.75 -5.79
C PHE A 115 -20.32 -1.12 -5.39
N PHE A 116 -20.11 -1.36 -4.10
CA PHE A 116 -18.80 -1.75 -3.57
C PHE A 116 -18.78 -3.24 -3.21
N VAL A 117 -17.73 -3.94 -3.63
CA VAL A 117 -17.46 -5.31 -3.22
C VAL A 117 -15.95 -5.54 -3.10
N SER A 118 -15.51 -6.16 -2.01
CA SER A 118 -14.16 -6.71 -1.90
C SER A 118 -14.14 -8.10 -2.55
N ALA A 119 -13.22 -8.33 -3.47
CA ALA A 119 -13.20 -9.53 -4.29
C ALA A 119 -13.11 -10.85 -3.51
N PRO A 120 -12.34 -10.96 -2.40
CA PRO A 120 -12.41 -12.12 -1.49
C PRO A 120 -13.83 -12.52 -1.08
N THR A 121 -14.77 -11.58 -0.99
CA THR A 121 -16.19 -11.85 -0.65
C THR A 121 -16.89 -12.73 -1.69
N PHE A 122 -16.41 -12.74 -2.94
CA PHE A 122 -16.92 -13.67 -3.95
C PHE A 122 -16.56 -15.12 -3.63
N GLN A 123 -15.45 -15.36 -2.93
CA GLN A 123 -14.98 -16.70 -2.63
C GLN A 123 -15.95 -17.43 -1.69
N SER A 124 -16.17 -18.70 -1.99
CA SER A 124 -17.07 -19.59 -1.25
C SER A 124 -16.47 -20.99 -1.24
N MET A 125 -16.60 -21.69 -0.11
CA MET A 125 -16.20 -23.10 0.02
C MET A 125 -17.05 -24.05 -0.84
N TRP A 126 -18.22 -23.59 -1.30
CA TRP A 126 -19.16 -24.36 -2.10
C TRP A 126 -18.94 -24.16 -3.60
N HIS A 127 -18.76 -25.25 -4.35
CA HIS A 127 -18.62 -25.22 -5.80
C HIS A 127 -19.79 -24.49 -6.47
N GLY A 128 -19.49 -23.61 -7.44
CA GLY A 128 -20.49 -22.88 -8.22
C GLY A 128 -21.14 -21.67 -7.52
N MET A 129 -21.03 -21.56 -6.18
CA MET A 129 -21.57 -20.40 -5.45
C MET A 129 -20.83 -19.10 -5.78
N THR A 130 -19.53 -19.17 -6.03
CA THR A 130 -18.75 -17.98 -6.43
C THR A 130 -19.27 -17.38 -7.75
N ALA A 131 -19.43 -18.22 -8.78
CA ALA A 131 -19.97 -17.77 -10.05
C ALA A 131 -21.42 -17.25 -9.92
N MET A 132 -22.21 -17.80 -9.01
CA MET A 132 -23.54 -17.26 -8.69
C MET A 132 -23.46 -15.86 -8.07
N ARG A 133 -22.55 -15.63 -7.11
CA ARG A 133 -22.35 -14.32 -6.46
C ARG A 133 -21.88 -13.25 -7.44
N ILE A 134 -20.92 -13.58 -8.32
CA ILE A 134 -20.46 -12.69 -9.40
C ILE A 134 -21.64 -12.33 -10.32
N ARG A 135 -22.41 -13.32 -10.79
CA ARG A 135 -23.62 -13.06 -11.59
C ARG A 135 -24.65 -12.20 -10.87
N ALA A 136 -24.87 -12.42 -9.58
CA ALA A 136 -25.81 -11.66 -8.78
C ALA A 136 -25.38 -10.17 -8.66
N PHE A 137 -24.09 -9.91 -8.43
CA PHE A 137 -23.51 -8.56 -8.40
C PHE A 137 -23.73 -7.82 -9.73
N PHE A 138 -23.29 -8.39 -10.86
CA PHE A 138 -23.45 -7.75 -12.18
C PHE A 138 -24.91 -7.63 -12.61
N LYS A 139 -25.78 -8.56 -12.19
CA LYS A 139 -27.23 -8.46 -12.42
C LYS A 139 -27.83 -7.27 -11.65
N ALA A 140 -27.46 -7.09 -10.38
CA ALA A 140 -27.92 -5.96 -9.57
C ALA A 140 -27.43 -4.63 -10.14
N LEU A 141 -26.15 -4.55 -10.50
CA LEU A 141 -25.52 -3.38 -11.11
C LEU A 141 -26.21 -2.96 -12.42
N ARG A 142 -26.40 -3.89 -13.36
CA ARG A 142 -27.14 -3.62 -14.62
C ARG A 142 -28.59 -3.22 -14.37
N LYS A 143 -29.25 -3.75 -13.33
CA LYS A 143 -30.62 -3.35 -12.97
C LYS A 143 -30.65 -1.90 -12.47
N ALA A 144 -29.68 -1.50 -11.67
CA ALA A 144 -29.56 -0.12 -11.19
C ALA A 144 -29.23 0.85 -12.33
N ALA A 145 -28.30 0.50 -13.22
CA ALA A 145 -27.93 1.31 -14.36
C ALA A 145 -29.13 1.66 -15.27
N ARG A 146 -29.98 0.68 -15.58
CA ARG A 146 -31.21 0.92 -16.37
C ARG A 146 -32.23 1.81 -15.64
N LYS A 147 -32.27 1.76 -14.30
CA LYS A 147 -33.21 2.56 -13.51
C LYS A 147 -32.74 4.01 -13.35
N HIS A 148 -31.43 4.22 -13.21
CA HIS A 148 -30.85 5.52 -12.84
C HIS A 148 -30.04 6.19 -13.96
N GLY A 149 -30.02 5.64 -15.18
CA GLY A 149 -29.26 6.18 -16.32
C GLY A 149 -27.77 5.82 -16.32
N GLY A 150 -27.25 5.29 -15.22
CA GLY A 150 -25.90 4.74 -15.08
C GLY A 150 -25.69 4.08 -13.72
N ALA A 151 -24.64 3.28 -13.58
CA ALA A 151 -24.17 2.80 -12.29
C ALA A 151 -22.67 2.48 -12.31
N ILE A 152 -21.98 2.72 -11.20
CA ILE A 152 -20.56 2.40 -11.02
C ILE A 152 -20.42 1.20 -10.09
N GLY A 153 -19.66 0.19 -10.52
CA GLY A 153 -19.30 -0.96 -9.69
C GLY A 153 -17.81 -0.95 -9.37
N PHE A 154 -17.46 -0.96 -8.09
CA PHE A 154 -16.09 -1.03 -7.60
C PHE A 154 -15.78 -2.41 -7.02
N ILE A 155 -14.74 -3.05 -7.54
CA ILE A 155 -14.23 -4.35 -7.09
C ILE A 155 -12.84 -4.12 -6.49
N GLU A 156 -12.75 -4.14 -5.16
CA GLU A 156 -11.48 -4.03 -4.43
C GLU A 156 -10.73 -5.36 -4.40
N GLU A 157 -9.39 -5.32 -4.35
CA GLU A 157 -8.52 -6.51 -4.31
C GLU A 157 -8.81 -7.49 -5.45
N ILE A 158 -8.97 -6.97 -6.67
CA ILE A 158 -9.34 -7.79 -7.82
C ILE A 158 -8.31 -8.89 -8.13
N ASP A 159 -7.07 -8.76 -7.65
CA ASP A 159 -6.04 -9.78 -7.70
C ASP A 159 -6.40 -11.06 -6.94
N ALA A 160 -7.23 -10.99 -5.89
CA ALA A 160 -7.70 -12.16 -5.15
C ALA A 160 -8.61 -13.09 -5.98
N VAL A 161 -9.22 -12.58 -7.06
CA VAL A 161 -10.11 -13.33 -7.97
C VAL A 161 -9.64 -13.33 -9.42
N GLY A 162 -8.65 -12.51 -9.73
CA GLY A 162 -8.09 -12.27 -11.05
C GLY A 162 -6.69 -12.87 -11.25
N GLY A 163 -6.15 -13.58 -10.25
CA GLY A 163 -4.78 -14.09 -10.27
C GLY A 163 -4.46 -14.98 -11.48
N SER A 164 -3.40 -14.66 -12.22
CA SER A 164 -2.77 -15.57 -13.17
C SER A 164 -2.15 -16.73 -12.40
N ARG A 165 -2.28 -17.95 -12.93
CA ARG A 165 -1.73 -19.19 -12.38
C ARG A 165 -0.39 -18.99 -11.66
N GLY A 166 -0.37 -19.24 -10.35
CA GLY A 166 0.85 -19.75 -9.72
C GLY A 166 1.00 -21.18 -10.18
N GLY A 167 2.07 -21.48 -10.92
CA GLY A 167 2.38 -22.84 -11.37
C GLY A 167 2.24 -23.80 -10.20
N THR A 168 1.59 -24.92 -10.44
CA THR A 168 1.58 -26.05 -9.53
C THR A 168 3.05 -26.37 -9.23
N GLU A 169 3.58 -25.95 -8.09
CA GLU A 169 4.81 -26.52 -7.56
C GLU A 169 4.50 -27.99 -7.36
N ALA A 170 4.96 -28.80 -8.31
CA ALA A 170 5.05 -30.23 -8.16
C ALA A 170 6.08 -30.46 -7.04
N PHE A 171 5.60 -30.49 -5.79
CA PHE A 171 6.34 -31.10 -4.71
C PHE A 171 6.65 -32.52 -5.16
N THR A 172 7.94 -32.81 -5.33
CA THR A 172 8.45 -34.13 -5.66
C THR A 172 7.97 -35.12 -4.60
N ASP A 173 7.17 -36.10 -5.01
CA ASP A 173 6.76 -37.23 -4.17
C ASP A 173 7.99 -37.97 -3.64
N TYR A 174 8.15 -38.00 -2.31
CA TYR A 174 8.96 -39.03 -1.67
C TYR A 174 8.14 -40.34 -1.64
N PRO A 175 8.71 -41.49 -2.02
CA PRO A 175 7.97 -42.74 -2.00
C PRO A 175 7.88 -43.25 -0.56
N PHE A 176 6.74 -43.04 0.10
CA PHE A 176 6.39 -43.81 1.28
C PHE A 176 4.91 -44.22 1.30
N SER A 177 4.69 -45.53 1.30
CA SER A 177 3.45 -46.22 1.66
C SER A 177 2.19 -45.92 0.82
N GLY A 178 2.00 -46.71 -0.25
CA GLY A 178 0.81 -47.54 -0.52
C GLY A 178 -0.62 -46.97 -0.47
N THR A 179 -0.84 -45.69 -0.22
CA THR A 179 -2.17 -45.08 -0.14
C THR A 179 -2.16 -43.79 -0.94
N SER A 180 -2.58 -43.89 -2.20
CA SER A 180 -2.80 -42.75 -3.08
C SER A 180 -4.03 -41.98 -2.60
N VAL A 181 -3.82 -41.02 -1.70
CA VAL A 181 -4.81 -39.99 -1.42
C VAL A 181 -4.78 -39.02 -2.59
N THR A 182 -5.65 -39.21 -3.58
CA THR A 182 -5.93 -38.18 -4.58
C THR A 182 -6.45 -36.94 -3.85
N ARG A 183 -5.58 -35.97 -3.58
CA ARG A 183 -6.03 -34.64 -3.17
C ARG A 183 -6.88 -34.09 -4.31
N MET A 184 -8.18 -33.96 -4.04
CA MET A 184 -9.14 -33.33 -4.93
C MET A 184 -8.64 -31.90 -5.20
N VAL A 185 -8.20 -31.67 -6.44
CA VAL A 185 -7.76 -30.35 -6.94
C VAL A 185 -8.83 -29.33 -6.58
N SER A 186 -8.48 -28.28 -5.83
CA SER A 186 -9.38 -27.17 -5.53
C SER A 186 -9.67 -26.41 -6.84
N PRO A 187 -10.86 -26.51 -7.44
CA PRO A 187 -11.21 -25.82 -8.69
C PRO A 187 -11.63 -24.36 -8.43
N GLY A 188 -11.24 -23.80 -7.28
CA GLY A 188 -11.86 -22.61 -6.71
C GLY A 188 -11.62 -21.34 -7.51
N SER A 189 -10.40 -21.11 -7.99
CA SER A 189 -9.98 -19.83 -8.61
C SER A 189 -10.26 -19.75 -10.12
N GLU A 190 -10.04 -20.83 -10.88
CA GLU A 190 -10.22 -20.83 -12.35
C GLU A 190 -11.67 -20.54 -12.79
N GLY A 191 -12.65 -20.98 -11.99
CA GLY A 191 -14.06 -20.68 -12.23
C GLY A 191 -14.41 -19.20 -12.03
N MET A 192 -13.64 -18.45 -11.24
CA MET A 192 -13.93 -17.05 -10.89
C MET A 192 -13.50 -16.08 -11.98
N VAL A 193 -12.26 -16.21 -12.47
CA VAL A 193 -11.72 -15.38 -13.55
C VAL A 193 -12.62 -15.50 -14.77
N ASN A 194 -12.92 -16.74 -15.19
CA ASN A 194 -13.76 -16.98 -16.36
C ASN A 194 -15.16 -16.36 -16.22
N GLU A 195 -15.80 -16.46 -15.06
CA GLU A 195 -17.10 -15.82 -14.85
C GLU A 195 -17.00 -14.29 -14.89
N LEU A 196 -15.96 -13.70 -14.31
CA LEU A 196 -15.71 -12.25 -14.41
C LEU A 196 -15.52 -11.82 -15.86
N LEU A 197 -14.72 -12.55 -16.64
CA LEU A 197 -14.52 -12.29 -18.07
C LEU A 197 -15.84 -12.32 -18.85
N VAL A 198 -16.70 -13.30 -18.56
CA VAL A 198 -18.03 -13.42 -19.16
C VAL A 198 -18.93 -12.24 -18.76
N GLN A 199 -18.91 -11.81 -17.50
CA GLN A 199 -19.73 -10.68 -17.07
C GLN A 199 -19.25 -9.34 -17.67
N LEU A 200 -17.94 -9.11 -17.78
CA LEU A 200 -17.36 -7.92 -18.38
C LEU A 200 -17.66 -7.82 -19.90
N GLN A 201 -17.92 -8.93 -20.58
CA GLN A 201 -18.32 -8.92 -22.00
C GLN A 201 -19.84 -8.84 -22.22
N SER A 202 -20.66 -9.18 -21.21
CA SER A 202 -22.10 -9.43 -21.37
C SER A 202 -23.00 -8.31 -20.84
N PHE A 203 -22.55 -7.06 -20.86
CA PHE A 203 -23.32 -5.94 -20.30
C PHE A 203 -24.66 -5.69 -21.00
N ASP A 204 -24.74 -5.93 -22.32
CA ASP A 204 -25.93 -5.66 -23.12
C ASP A 204 -26.89 -6.88 -23.19
N THR A 205 -26.93 -7.69 -22.13
CA THR A 205 -27.84 -8.84 -22.09
C THR A 205 -29.28 -8.39 -21.77
N PRO A 206 -30.28 -8.83 -22.57
CA PRO A 206 -31.67 -8.46 -22.32
C PRO A 206 -32.19 -9.04 -21.00
N PRO A 207 -33.06 -8.30 -20.28
CA PRO A 207 -33.75 -8.80 -19.09
C PRO A 207 -34.47 -10.12 -19.37
N TRP A 208 -34.69 -10.92 -18.32
CA TRP A 208 -35.31 -12.25 -18.47
C TRP A 208 -36.69 -12.19 -19.14
N GLY A 209 -37.52 -11.19 -18.81
CA GLY A 209 -38.82 -10.99 -19.47
C GLY A 209 -38.70 -10.71 -20.97
N THR A 210 -37.75 -9.85 -21.37
CA THR A 210 -37.46 -9.57 -22.78
C THR A 210 -36.92 -10.80 -23.51
N ARG A 211 -36.13 -11.64 -22.83
CA ARG A 211 -35.64 -12.92 -23.39
C ARG A 211 -36.78 -13.91 -23.62
N MET A 212 -37.73 -14.02 -22.68
CA MET A 212 -38.91 -14.86 -22.90
C MET A 212 -39.76 -14.33 -24.04
N LYS A 213 -40.00 -13.01 -24.10
CA LYS A 213 -40.71 -12.38 -25.21
C LYS A 213 -40.02 -12.64 -26.55
N ASN A 214 -38.70 -12.45 -26.62
CA ASN A 214 -37.92 -12.69 -27.84
C ASN A 214 -37.91 -14.17 -28.24
N ARG A 215 -37.86 -15.11 -27.27
CA ARG A 215 -38.03 -16.56 -27.55
C ARG A 215 -39.41 -16.88 -28.11
N LEU A 216 -40.45 -16.25 -27.58
CA LEU A 216 -41.81 -16.45 -28.07
C LEU A 216 -41.98 -15.86 -29.48
N ILE A 217 -41.37 -14.69 -29.73
CA ILE A 217 -41.24 -14.12 -31.08
C ILE A 217 -40.47 -15.07 -32.01
N ASP A 218 -39.42 -15.73 -31.55
CA ASP A 218 -38.67 -16.72 -32.36
C ASP A 218 -39.53 -17.91 -32.77
N VAL A 219 -40.32 -18.44 -31.82
CA VAL A 219 -41.27 -19.52 -32.11
C VAL A 219 -42.31 -19.07 -33.12
N VAL A 220 -42.87 -17.86 -32.96
CA VAL A 220 -43.88 -17.31 -33.88
C VAL A 220 -43.28 -17.00 -35.26
N ASN A 221 -42.06 -16.46 -35.32
CA ASN A 221 -41.36 -16.13 -36.56
C ASN A 221 -40.97 -17.37 -37.37
N LEU A 222 -40.84 -18.54 -36.73
CA LEU A 222 -40.61 -19.82 -37.40
C LEU A 222 -41.76 -20.18 -38.36
N TYR A 223 -42.98 -19.74 -38.03
CA TYR A 223 -44.20 -20.01 -38.80
C TYR A 223 -44.61 -18.83 -39.71
N LEU A 224 -43.85 -17.74 -39.73
CA LEU A 224 -44.15 -16.55 -40.54
C LEU A 224 -43.19 -16.44 -41.73
N PRO A 225 -43.68 -16.09 -42.93
CA PRO A 225 -42.83 -15.79 -44.08
C PRO A 225 -41.95 -14.57 -43.79
N ALA A 226 -40.76 -14.51 -44.39
CA ALA A 226 -39.70 -13.53 -44.07
C ALA A 226 -40.16 -12.06 -44.03
N HIS A 227 -41.14 -11.69 -44.86
CA HIS A 227 -41.69 -10.33 -44.94
C HIS A 227 -42.71 -9.97 -43.83
N ARG A 228 -43.13 -10.94 -42.99
CA ARG A 228 -44.07 -10.74 -41.86
C ARG A 228 -43.45 -11.02 -40.49
N GLN A 229 -42.15 -11.28 -40.43
CA GLN A 229 -41.49 -11.58 -39.16
C GLN A 229 -41.57 -10.39 -38.20
N LEU A 230 -41.95 -10.70 -36.96
CA LEU A 230 -41.99 -9.73 -35.87
C LEU A 230 -40.57 -9.31 -35.50
N LYS A 231 -40.35 -8.00 -35.41
CA LYS A 231 -39.07 -7.45 -34.98
C LYS A 231 -38.82 -7.76 -33.51
N LYS A 232 -37.64 -8.30 -33.21
CA LYS A 232 -37.18 -8.51 -31.83
C LYS A 232 -36.93 -7.15 -31.17
N SER A 233 -37.14 -7.09 -29.86
CA SER A 233 -36.65 -5.95 -29.09
C SER A 233 -35.13 -6.01 -29.05
N ALA A 234 -34.46 -4.94 -29.47
CA ALA A 234 -33.02 -4.81 -29.34
C ALA A 234 -32.61 -4.87 -27.84
N PRO A 235 -31.44 -5.42 -27.52
CA PRO A 235 -30.91 -5.34 -26.16
C PRO A 235 -30.69 -3.88 -25.77
N ASP A 236 -31.26 -3.49 -24.64
CA ASP A 236 -31.08 -2.16 -24.07
C ASP A 236 -29.67 -2.03 -23.46
N TYR A 237 -28.94 -0.98 -23.87
CA TYR A 237 -27.59 -0.72 -23.40
C TYR A 237 -27.61 -0.35 -21.92
N SER A 238 -26.87 -1.10 -21.11
CA SER A 238 -26.71 -0.76 -19.70
C SER A 238 -25.43 0.06 -19.54
N ASN A 239 -25.59 1.36 -19.24
CA ASN A 239 -24.48 2.25 -18.96
C ASN A 239 -23.84 1.89 -17.60
N VAL A 240 -22.81 1.06 -17.65
CA VAL A 240 -22.13 0.51 -16.47
C VAL A 240 -20.65 0.79 -16.60
N LEU A 241 -20.07 1.33 -15.53
CA LEU A 241 -18.62 1.49 -15.40
C LEU A 241 -18.13 0.60 -14.26
N ILE A 242 -17.23 -0.32 -14.57
CA ILE A 242 -16.55 -1.15 -13.58
C ILE A 242 -15.20 -0.53 -13.26
N VAL A 243 -14.90 -0.39 -11.98
CA VAL A 243 -13.58 0.02 -11.49
C VAL A 243 -13.03 -1.15 -10.68
N GLY A 244 -11.95 -1.77 -11.16
CA GLY A 244 -11.20 -2.76 -10.37
C GLY A 244 -10.06 -2.06 -9.65
N ALA A 245 -9.74 -2.44 -8.41
CA ALA A 245 -8.57 -1.94 -7.70
C ALA A 245 -7.64 -3.08 -7.30
N THR A 246 -6.34 -2.92 -7.53
CA THR A 246 -5.29 -3.88 -7.17
C THR A 246 -4.05 -3.17 -6.65
N ASN A 247 -3.30 -3.85 -5.78
CA ASN A 247 -1.95 -3.44 -5.41
C ASN A 247 -0.87 -4.20 -6.20
N ARG A 248 -1.27 -5.19 -7.01
CA ARG A 248 -0.39 -6.12 -7.73
C ARG A 248 -0.96 -6.42 -9.11
N ALA A 249 -0.84 -5.50 -10.07
CA ALA A 249 -1.38 -5.76 -11.41
C ALA A 249 -0.63 -6.87 -12.15
N GLU A 250 0.66 -7.06 -11.88
CA GLU A 250 1.45 -8.16 -12.44
C GLU A 250 0.89 -9.55 -12.09
N ALA A 251 0.18 -9.68 -10.97
CA ALA A 251 -0.44 -10.93 -10.56
C ALA A 251 -1.75 -11.21 -11.32
N LEU A 252 -2.32 -10.23 -12.03
CA LEU A 252 -3.60 -10.39 -12.74
C LEU A 252 -3.46 -11.16 -14.05
N ASP A 253 -4.48 -11.93 -14.39
CA ASP A 253 -4.61 -12.57 -15.69
C ASP A 253 -4.65 -11.50 -16.80
N ALA A 254 -3.71 -11.60 -17.75
CA ALA A 254 -3.63 -10.73 -18.91
C ALA A 254 -4.93 -10.68 -19.74
N ALA A 255 -5.80 -11.70 -19.62
CA ALA A 255 -7.13 -11.68 -20.20
C ALA A 255 -7.99 -10.52 -19.65
N LEU A 256 -7.89 -10.17 -18.36
CA LEU A 256 -8.67 -9.09 -17.75
C LEU A 256 -8.30 -7.71 -18.30
N LEU A 257 -7.05 -7.53 -18.74
CA LEU A 257 -6.51 -6.27 -19.26
C LEU A 257 -6.78 -6.04 -20.76
N ARG A 258 -7.46 -6.97 -21.44
CA ARG A 258 -7.74 -6.85 -22.88
C ARG A 258 -8.84 -5.83 -23.16
N PRO A 259 -8.84 -5.19 -24.35
CA PRO A 259 -9.88 -4.26 -24.77
C PRO A 259 -11.30 -4.81 -24.59
N GLY A 260 -12.20 -3.98 -24.06
CA GLY A 260 -13.59 -4.36 -23.71
C GLY A 260 -13.76 -4.94 -22.31
N ARG A 261 -12.69 -5.04 -21.51
CA ARG A 261 -12.69 -5.42 -20.09
C ARG A 261 -12.11 -4.27 -19.27
N PHE A 262 -10.96 -4.43 -18.62
CA PHE A 262 -10.18 -3.32 -18.07
C PHE A 262 -9.22 -2.80 -19.14
N ASP A 263 -9.74 -1.99 -20.05
CA ASP A 263 -8.99 -1.49 -21.21
C ASP A 263 -8.10 -0.28 -20.89
N ARG A 264 -8.21 0.26 -19.67
CA ARG A 264 -7.36 1.34 -19.15
C ARG A 264 -6.92 1.05 -17.73
N THR A 265 -5.63 1.19 -17.48
CA THR A 265 -5.02 1.17 -16.15
C THR A 265 -4.64 2.59 -15.76
N LEU A 266 -5.03 3.01 -14.55
CA LEU A 266 -4.62 4.25 -13.92
C LEU A 266 -3.72 3.91 -12.74
N TYR A 267 -2.53 4.53 -12.72
CA TYR A 267 -1.53 4.32 -11.70
C TYR A 267 -1.69 5.36 -10.59
N PHE A 268 -1.77 4.88 -9.36
CA PHE A 268 -1.87 5.66 -8.13
C PHE A 268 -0.52 5.59 -7.43
N ASP A 269 0.35 6.49 -7.86
CA ASP A 269 1.65 6.70 -7.26
C ASP A 269 1.54 7.46 -5.94
N LEU A 270 2.66 7.52 -5.22
CA LEU A 270 2.76 8.36 -4.04
C LEU A 270 2.68 9.84 -4.44
N PRO A 271 2.03 10.69 -3.63
CA PRO A 271 1.88 12.10 -3.93
C PRO A 271 3.24 12.81 -4.00
N THR A 272 3.35 13.74 -4.95
CA THR A 272 4.47 14.69 -5.05
C THR A 272 4.50 15.62 -3.83
N ARG A 273 5.58 16.38 -3.63
CA ARG A 273 5.66 17.38 -2.55
C ARG A 273 4.45 18.31 -2.51
N ARG A 274 4.04 18.86 -3.67
CA ARG A 274 2.84 19.69 -3.80
C ARG A 274 1.58 18.92 -3.40
N GLY A 275 1.44 17.68 -3.87
CA GLY A 275 0.31 16.84 -3.50
C GLY A 275 0.24 16.53 -2.00
N ARG A 276 1.38 16.29 -1.35
CA ARG A 276 1.46 16.11 0.11
C ARG A 276 1.10 17.39 0.84
N ARG A 277 1.56 18.55 0.37
CA ARG A 277 1.18 19.86 0.91
C ARG A 277 -0.34 20.07 0.89
N GLU A 278 -1.00 19.77 -0.21
CA GLU A 278 -2.46 19.85 -0.35
C GLU A 278 -3.19 18.86 0.57
N LEU A 279 -2.68 17.62 0.67
CA LEU A 279 -3.21 16.60 1.58
C LEU A 279 -3.09 17.04 3.05
N ILE A 280 -1.95 17.62 3.43
CA ILE A 280 -1.70 18.14 4.76
C ILE A 280 -2.71 19.25 5.10
N ASP A 281 -2.94 20.21 4.18
CA ASP A 281 -3.97 21.25 4.37
C ASP A 281 -5.36 20.63 4.55
N TYR A 282 -5.70 19.68 3.68
CA TYR A 282 -6.98 19.01 3.68
C TYR A 282 -7.24 18.25 4.99
N PHE A 283 -6.25 17.52 5.50
CA PHE A 283 -6.38 16.74 6.73
C PHE A 283 -6.27 17.61 7.99
N LEU A 284 -5.41 18.63 8.00
CA LEU A 284 -5.32 19.59 9.12
C LEU A 284 -6.63 20.37 9.28
N GLY A 285 -7.26 20.81 8.20
CA GLY A 285 -8.53 21.54 8.25
C GLY A 285 -9.70 20.77 8.89
N ARG A 286 -9.56 19.46 9.08
CA ARG A 286 -10.54 18.58 9.74
C ARG A 286 -10.20 18.25 11.19
N ARG A 287 -9.10 18.80 11.72
CA ARG A 287 -8.53 18.47 13.03
C ARG A 287 -8.32 19.75 13.85
N ALA A 288 -8.28 19.61 15.17
CA ALA A 288 -7.92 20.71 16.05
C ALA A 288 -6.40 20.84 16.12
N TYR A 289 -5.87 22.00 15.73
CA TYR A 289 -4.44 22.29 15.76
C TYR A 289 -4.16 23.67 16.38
N ASN A 290 -2.94 23.86 16.88
CA ASN A 290 -2.47 25.13 17.41
C ASN A 290 -2.15 26.11 16.25
N ALA A 291 -2.35 27.41 16.45
CA ALA A 291 -2.10 28.46 15.46
C ALA A 291 -0.67 28.45 14.87
N GLU A 292 0.31 27.88 15.57
CA GLU A 292 1.64 27.67 14.98
C GLU A 292 1.57 26.87 13.67
N MET A 293 0.65 25.90 13.56
CA MET A 293 0.48 25.07 12.37
C MET A 293 -0.12 25.84 11.18
N ASP A 294 -0.55 27.10 11.33
CA ASP A 294 -0.95 27.97 10.21
C ASP A 294 0.24 28.54 9.44
N ARG A 295 1.43 28.43 10.01
CA ARG A 295 2.67 28.84 9.36
C ARG A 295 2.95 28.02 8.10
N GLU A 296 3.10 28.71 6.98
CA GLU A 296 3.35 28.08 5.68
C GLU A 296 4.67 27.30 5.67
N ASP A 297 5.70 27.81 6.34
CA ASP A 297 7.00 27.14 6.45
C ASP A 297 6.92 25.80 7.17
N LEU A 298 6.13 25.67 8.25
CA LEU A 298 5.95 24.40 8.95
C LEU A 298 5.17 23.37 8.11
N ARG A 299 4.16 23.82 7.36
CA ARG A 299 3.40 22.92 6.49
C ARG A 299 4.22 22.46 5.28
N GLU A 300 5.06 23.33 4.74
CA GLU A 300 6.05 22.97 3.72
C GLU A 300 7.09 21.98 4.28
N GLU A 301 7.56 22.22 5.49
CA GLU A 301 8.46 21.31 6.18
C GLU A 301 7.82 19.93 6.39
N PHE A 302 6.55 19.89 6.80
CA PHE A 302 5.82 18.64 6.96
C PHE A 302 5.69 17.88 5.63
N ALA A 303 5.42 18.58 4.53
CA ALA A 303 5.38 17.98 3.21
C ALA A 303 6.75 17.40 2.80
N SER A 304 7.84 18.10 3.10
CA SER A 304 9.20 17.65 2.81
C SER A 304 9.58 16.40 3.60
N MET A 305 9.26 16.38 4.90
CA MET A 305 9.57 15.29 5.82
C MET A 305 8.72 14.03 5.62
N THR A 306 7.62 14.12 4.87
CA THR A 306 6.72 12.99 4.56
C THR A 306 6.98 12.40 3.17
N LEU A 307 8.21 12.53 2.65
CA LEU A 307 8.58 11.92 1.38
C LEU A 307 8.30 10.41 1.39
N GLY A 308 7.60 9.93 0.36
CA GLY A 308 7.23 8.53 0.23
C GLY A 308 6.00 8.11 1.03
N TYR A 309 5.32 9.04 1.72
CA TYR A 309 4.10 8.74 2.45
C TYR A 309 2.91 8.65 1.52
N SER A 310 2.02 7.69 1.79
CA SER A 310 0.69 7.66 1.20
C SER A 310 -0.23 8.67 1.90
N PRO A 311 -1.33 9.13 1.25
CA PRO A 311 -2.38 9.91 1.89
C PRO A 311 -2.83 9.33 3.24
N ALA A 312 -3.02 8.02 3.31
CA ALA A 312 -3.41 7.34 4.55
C ALA A 312 -2.35 7.45 5.66
N MET A 313 -1.06 7.41 5.31
CA MET A 313 0.03 7.59 6.29
C MET A 313 0.09 9.03 6.80
N ILE A 314 -0.10 10.03 5.94
CA ILE A 314 -0.15 11.45 6.35
C ILE A 314 -1.31 11.68 7.32
N GLU A 315 -2.48 11.14 6.99
CA GLU A 315 -3.66 11.16 7.86
C GLU A 315 -3.37 10.48 9.21
N HIS A 316 -2.74 9.30 9.19
CA HIS A 316 -2.39 8.56 10.40
C HIS A 316 -1.42 9.34 11.30
N VAL A 317 -0.39 9.99 10.74
CA VAL A 317 0.53 10.85 11.52
C VAL A 317 -0.22 11.97 12.24
N LEU A 318 -1.20 12.60 11.58
CA LEU A 318 -2.01 13.65 12.20
C LEU A 318 -2.94 13.12 13.29
N ASP A 319 -3.48 11.90 13.12
CA ASP A 319 -4.30 11.24 14.13
C ASP A 319 -3.47 10.86 15.36
N GLU A 320 -2.28 10.30 15.16
CA GLU A 320 -1.34 10.01 16.25
C GLU A 320 -0.86 11.29 16.95
N ALA A 321 -0.66 12.38 16.22
CA ALA A 321 -0.34 13.68 16.83
C ALA A 321 -1.46 14.18 17.76
N LEU A 322 -2.74 13.94 17.41
CA LEU A 322 -3.86 14.24 18.31
C LEU A 322 -3.87 13.34 19.54
N VAL A 323 -3.50 12.06 19.42
CA VAL A 323 -3.36 11.15 20.56
C VAL A 323 -2.32 11.68 21.56
N TRP A 324 -1.16 12.17 21.07
CA TRP A 324 -0.16 12.82 21.91
C TRP A 324 -0.69 14.08 22.59
N ALA A 325 -1.40 14.93 21.86
CA ALA A 325 -2.02 16.12 22.42
C ALA A 325 -3.00 15.79 23.56
N ILE A 326 -3.87 14.80 23.35
CA ILE A 326 -4.84 14.36 24.37
C ILE A 326 -4.14 13.76 25.58
N ARG A 327 -3.08 12.96 25.38
CA ARG A 327 -2.29 12.38 26.46
C ARG A 327 -1.66 13.44 27.37
N ASP A 328 -1.24 14.57 26.78
CA ASP A 328 -0.70 15.73 27.50
C ASP A 328 -1.78 16.67 28.07
N GLY A 329 -3.07 16.30 27.98
CA GLY A 329 -4.20 17.10 28.45
C GLY A 329 -4.55 18.29 27.56
N ARG A 330 -3.99 18.37 26.34
CA ARG A 330 -4.30 19.39 25.33
C ARG A 330 -5.44 18.93 24.43
N ARG A 331 -6.08 19.88 23.73
CA ARG A 331 -7.20 19.64 22.80
C ARG A 331 -6.86 19.94 21.34
N ALA A 332 -5.61 20.29 21.07
CA ALA A 332 -5.11 20.65 19.75
C ALA A 332 -3.68 20.16 19.61
N LEU A 333 -3.36 19.62 18.43
CA LEU A 333 -2.01 19.17 18.10
C LEU A 333 -1.06 20.35 17.87
N THR A 334 0.21 20.11 18.15
CA THR A 334 1.35 21.03 17.93
C THR A 334 2.32 20.44 16.90
N TRP A 335 3.24 21.24 16.41
CA TRP A 335 4.31 20.78 15.52
C TRP A 335 5.15 19.67 16.16
N ARG A 336 5.39 19.77 17.47
CA ARG A 336 6.11 18.76 18.24
C ARG A 336 5.38 17.41 18.24
N ASP A 337 4.05 17.42 18.31
CA ASP A 337 3.26 16.19 18.27
C ASP A 337 3.35 15.52 16.89
N VAL A 338 3.33 16.30 15.81
CA VAL A 338 3.49 15.78 14.44
C VAL A 338 4.85 15.10 14.27
N GLN A 339 5.92 15.73 14.74
CA GLN A 339 7.26 15.15 14.69
C GLN A 339 7.36 13.84 15.49
N ARG A 340 6.79 13.80 16.71
CA ARG A 340 6.74 12.58 17.54
C ARG A 340 5.90 11.47 16.92
N ALA A 341 4.76 11.82 16.34
CA ALA A 341 3.87 10.87 15.67
C ALA A 341 4.55 10.26 14.45
N ARG A 342 5.21 11.08 13.63
CA ARG A 342 5.99 10.62 12.47
C ARG A 342 7.09 9.64 12.88
N LEU A 343 7.87 9.99 13.91
CA LEU A 343 8.94 9.11 14.42
C LEU A 343 8.37 7.75 14.86
N SER A 344 7.21 7.76 15.52
CA SER A 344 6.53 6.55 15.96
C SER A 344 6.02 5.70 14.78
N GLU A 345 5.55 6.34 13.71
CA GLU A 345 5.13 5.68 12.47
C GLU A 345 6.31 4.98 11.76
N GLU A 346 7.45 5.67 11.62
CA GLU A 346 8.61 5.13 10.89
C GLU A 346 9.34 4.02 11.66
N ILE A 347 9.48 4.17 12.97
CA ILE A 347 10.45 3.40 13.77
C ILE A 347 9.74 2.50 14.78
N GLY A 348 8.46 2.76 15.04
CA GLY A 348 7.65 2.05 16.02
C GLY A 348 7.69 2.69 17.40
N VAL A 349 6.86 2.14 18.28
CA VAL A 349 6.62 2.66 19.63
C VAL A 349 7.86 2.45 20.52
N ALA A 350 8.15 3.45 21.35
CA ALA A 350 9.17 3.39 22.38
C ALA A 350 8.92 2.22 23.35
N GLN A 351 9.98 1.47 23.66
CA GLN A 351 9.94 0.36 24.61
C GLN A 351 10.64 0.76 25.91
N PRO A 352 9.97 0.66 27.07
CA PRO A 352 10.62 0.91 28.35
C PRO A 352 11.64 -0.20 28.60
N VAL A 353 12.92 0.16 28.60
CA VAL A 353 14.02 -0.73 28.95
C VAL A 353 14.88 -0.05 30.00
N ALA A 354 15.16 -0.77 31.09
CA ALA A 354 16.10 -0.30 32.11
C ALA A 354 17.52 -0.66 31.66
N TYR A 355 18.30 0.35 31.28
CA TYR A 355 19.72 0.20 30.99
C TYR A 355 20.56 0.45 32.25
N THR A 356 21.72 -0.19 32.33
CA THR A 356 22.74 0.21 33.33
C THR A 356 23.31 1.59 32.98
N VAL A 357 23.91 2.28 33.96
CA VAL A 357 24.51 3.61 33.74
C VAL A 357 25.59 3.56 32.64
N ASN A 358 26.39 2.49 32.61
CA ASN A 358 27.44 2.31 31.61
C ASN A 358 26.86 2.04 30.22
N GLU A 359 25.84 1.18 30.09
CA GLU A 359 25.15 0.94 28.81
C GLU A 359 24.49 2.22 28.29
N ARG A 360 23.81 2.97 29.17
CA ARG A 360 23.17 4.24 28.81
C ARG A 360 24.20 5.25 28.29
N ARG A 361 25.37 5.33 28.93
CA ARG A 361 26.48 6.20 28.48
C ARG A 361 27.08 5.73 27.16
N LEU A 362 27.22 4.42 26.96
CA LEU A 362 27.73 3.84 25.72
C LEU A 362 26.79 4.16 24.56
N ILE A 363 25.48 3.91 24.72
CA ILE A 363 24.45 4.22 23.71
C ILE A 363 24.43 5.73 23.44
N ALA A 364 24.42 6.58 24.47
CA ALA A 364 24.45 8.04 24.28
C ALA A 364 25.69 8.50 23.50
N THR A 365 26.86 7.90 23.73
CA THR A 365 28.09 8.22 23.01
C THR A 365 28.03 7.74 21.56
N HIS A 366 27.46 6.55 21.32
CA HIS A 366 27.25 5.99 19.99
C HIS A 366 26.35 6.92 19.14
N GLU A 367 25.18 7.30 19.67
CA GLU A 367 24.24 8.20 19.00
C GLU A 367 24.83 9.60 18.79
N ALA A 368 25.52 10.14 19.80
CA ALA A 368 26.22 11.42 19.67
C ALA A 368 27.29 11.39 18.56
N GLY A 369 27.95 10.24 18.37
CA GLY A 369 28.88 10.00 17.25
C GLY A 369 28.19 10.17 15.90
N HIS A 370 27.05 9.49 15.69
CA HIS A 370 26.24 9.64 14.48
C HIS A 370 25.84 11.09 14.23
N ALA A 371 25.31 11.77 15.25
CA ALA A 371 24.81 13.14 15.13
C ALA A 371 25.94 14.13 14.80
N THR A 372 27.09 13.99 15.45
CA THR A 372 28.27 14.82 15.20
C THR A 372 28.80 14.61 13.78
N ALA A 373 28.93 13.36 13.35
CA ALA A 373 29.37 13.05 11.99
C ALA A 373 28.38 13.56 10.93
N ALA A 374 27.08 13.46 11.18
CA ALA A 374 26.06 13.98 10.27
C ALA A 374 26.12 15.51 10.16
N TYR A 375 26.26 16.22 11.27
CA TYR A 375 26.42 17.68 11.29
C TYR A 375 27.65 18.16 10.50
N LEU A 376 28.78 17.44 10.62
CA LEU A 376 30.04 17.85 10.02
C LEU A 376 30.20 17.41 8.55
N CYS A 377 29.77 16.19 8.20
CA CYS A 377 29.99 15.59 6.88
C CYS A 377 28.80 15.72 5.92
N ALA A 378 27.57 15.90 6.43
CA ALA A 378 26.36 15.86 5.63
C ALA A 378 25.58 17.17 5.70
N LYS A 379 26.18 18.25 5.15
CA LYS A 379 25.59 19.60 5.13
C LYS A 379 24.22 19.66 4.41
N ASP A 380 23.99 18.75 3.48
CA ASP A 380 22.73 18.64 2.74
C ASP A 380 21.65 17.82 3.47
N ARG A 381 21.89 17.43 4.73
CA ARG A 381 20.96 16.65 5.55
C ARG A 381 20.48 17.44 6.76
N LYS A 382 19.21 17.24 7.10
CA LYS A 382 18.57 17.79 8.29
C LYS A 382 18.56 16.74 9.39
N LEU A 383 19.04 17.10 10.57
CA LEU A 383 18.90 16.30 11.79
C LEU A 383 17.48 16.50 12.34
N GLU A 384 16.77 15.40 12.59
CA GLU A 384 15.36 15.45 12.98
C GLU A 384 15.17 15.04 14.45
N VAL A 385 15.74 13.91 14.83
CA VAL A 385 15.63 13.37 16.19
C VAL A 385 16.90 12.61 16.54
N LEU A 386 17.36 12.79 17.77
CA LEU A 386 18.43 12.01 18.38
C LEU A 386 17.91 11.44 19.70
N SER A 387 17.96 10.12 19.88
CA SER A 387 17.33 9.46 21.03
C SER A 387 18.12 8.24 21.49
N ILE A 388 18.16 8.01 22.80
CA ILE A 388 18.68 6.78 23.44
C ILE A 388 17.56 5.84 23.92
N ILE A 389 16.31 6.15 23.55
CA ILE A 389 15.13 5.34 23.86
C ILE A 389 14.99 4.21 22.82
N LYS A 390 14.91 2.98 23.32
CA LYS A 390 14.76 1.78 22.49
C LYS A 390 13.48 1.79 21.66
N ARG A 391 13.61 1.50 20.37
CA ARG A 391 12.47 1.31 19.44
C ARG A 391 12.72 0.10 18.55
N ARG A 392 11.80 -0.88 18.59
CA ARG A 392 11.95 -2.17 17.89
C ARG A 392 13.33 -2.81 18.13
N HIS A 393 14.19 -2.77 17.12
CA HIS A 393 15.53 -3.36 17.10
C HIS A 393 16.65 -2.35 17.38
N ALA A 394 16.34 -1.04 17.39
CA ALA A 394 17.30 0.03 17.63
C ALA A 394 17.36 0.39 19.12
N LEU A 395 18.56 0.43 19.70
CA LEU A 395 18.81 0.77 21.12
C LEU A 395 18.85 2.30 21.32
N GLY A 396 19.43 3.01 20.38
CA GLY A 396 19.31 4.45 20.16
C GLY A 396 19.11 4.70 18.66
N LEU A 397 18.90 5.97 18.28
CA LEU A 397 18.75 6.35 16.89
C LEU A 397 19.02 7.84 16.66
N LEU A 398 19.73 8.12 15.57
CA LEU A 398 19.66 9.39 14.82
C LEU A 398 18.72 9.28 13.60
N ALA A 399 17.63 10.04 13.60
CA ALA A 399 16.81 10.30 12.42
C ALA A 399 17.33 11.53 11.66
N HIS A 400 17.55 11.38 10.35
CA HIS A 400 17.92 12.50 9.47
C HIS A 400 17.30 12.33 8.08
N SER A 401 16.97 13.45 7.44
CA SER A 401 16.42 13.49 6.08
C SER A 401 17.26 14.38 5.17
N ASP A 402 17.09 14.25 3.86
CA ASP A 402 17.75 15.12 2.90
C ASP A 402 16.99 16.47 2.85
N LEU A 403 17.71 17.60 2.75
CA LEU A 403 17.09 18.95 2.71
C LEU A 403 16.21 19.16 1.46
N GLU A 404 16.57 18.49 0.37
CA GLU A 404 15.88 18.59 -0.92
C GLU A 404 15.52 17.20 -1.44
N GLU A 405 14.36 17.10 -2.07
CA GLU A 405 13.93 15.88 -2.76
C GLU A 405 14.73 15.69 -4.05
N ARG A 406 15.79 14.89 -3.97
CA ARG A 406 16.64 14.54 -5.10
C ARG A 406 16.53 13.05 -5.43
N PHE A 407 16.41 12.74 -6.71
CA PHE A 407 16.35 11.35 -7.20
C PHE A 407 17.73 10.69 -7.36
N THR A 408 18.79 11.49 -7.36
CA THR A 408 20.17 11.03 -7.59
C THR A 408 21.10 11.53 -6.49
N LYS A 409 22.06 10.70 -6.09
CA LYS A 409 23.09 11.05 -5.11
C LYS A 409 24.49 10.99 -5.73
N THR A 410 25.32 11.94 -5.36
CA THR A 410 26.73 12.02 -5.73
C THR A 410 27.58 11.06 -4.90
N LYS A 411 28.79 10.75 -5.38
CA LYS A 411 29.74 9.90 -4.64
C LYS A 411 30.05 10.45 -3.25
N SER A 412 30.23 11.77 -3.13
CA SER A 412 30.53 12.41 -1.85
C SER A 412 29.37 12.31 -0.86
N GLU A 413 28.12 12.47 -1.30
CA GLU A 413 26.94 12.31 -0.43
C GLU A 413 26.79 10.86 0.07
N LEU A 414 27.06 9.87 -0.79
CA LEU A 414 27.06 8.47 -0.39
C LEU A 414 28.20 8.16 0.58
N GLN A 415 29.40 8.70 0.36
CA GLN A 415 30.52 8.60 1.30
C GLN A 415 30.19 9.24 2.65
N SER A 416 29.54 10.41 2.69
CA SER A 416 29.06 11.01 3.93
C SER A 416 28.05 10.13 4.65
N THR A 417 27.19 9.42 3.92
CA THR A 417 26.25 8.44 4.52
C THR A 417 26.99 7.25 5.13
N VAL A 418 28.04 6.76 4.47
CA VAL A 418 28.92 5.70 5.02
C VAL A 418 29.65 6.20 6.27
N ASN A 419 30.15 7.44 6.26
CA ASN A 419 30.80 8.05 7.42
C ASN A 419 29.85 8.13 8.62
N ILE A 420 28.60 8.57 8.40
CA ILE A 420 27.58 8.59 9.45
C ILE A 420 27.36 7.19 9.99
N ALA A 421 27.16 6.17 9.14
CA ALA A 421 26.92 4.80 9.60
C ALA A 421 28.09 4.23 10.44
N LEU A 422 29.34 4.60 10.11
CA LEU A 422 30.52 4.12 10.86
C LEU A 422 30.84 4.98 12.10
N ALA A 423 30.18 6.13 12.27
CA ALA A 423 30.46 7.09 13.32
C ALA A 423 30.18 6.57 14.74
N GLY A 424 29.10 5.81 14.93
CA GLY A 424 28.76 5.25 16.24
C GLY A 424 29.86 4.31 16.75
N MET A 425 30.31 3.38 15.91
CA MET A 425 31.47 2.51 16.20
C MET A 425 32.75 3.31 16.47
N ALA A 426 33.05 4.30 15.63
CA ALA A 426 34.24 5.13 15.81
C ALA A 426 34.19 5.95 17.12
N ALA A 427 33.02 6.43 17.52
CA ALA A 427 32.82 7.12 18.79
C ALA A 427 33.01 6.16 19.98
N GLU A 428 32.47 4.94 19.92
CA GLU A 428 32.69 3.95 20.98
C GLU A 428 34.18 3.65 21.18
N GLU A 429 34.90 3.38 20.10
CA GLU A 429 36.34 3.11 20.15
C GLU A 429 37.14 4.31 20.68
N LEU A 430 36.78 5.54 20.29
CA LEU A 430 37.46 6.76 20.72
C LEU A 430 37.28 7.08 22.22
N PHE A 431 36.12 6.74 22.79
CA PHE A 431 35.77 7.09 24.17
C PHE A 431 35.95 5.94 25.17
N PHE A 432 35.80 4.69 24.73
CA PHE A 432 35.87 3.50 25.59
C PHE A 432 37.04 2.57 25.23
N GLY A 433 37.71 2.76 24.09
CA GLY A 433 38.83 1.93 23.64
C GLY A 433 38.41 0.60 22.98
N GLU A 434 37.12 0.29 22.99
CA GLU A 434 36.53 -0.88 22.35
C GLU A 434 35.12 -0.55 21.83
N SER A 435 34.64 -1.36 20.89
CA SER A 435 33.27 -1.28 20.36
C SER A 435 32.44 -2.43 20.90
N GLY A 436 31.19 -2.15 21.27
CA GLY A 436 30.18 -3.14 21.63
C GLY A 436 29.57 -3.83 20.40
N THR A 437 28.46 -4.54 20.62
CA THR A 437 27.72 -5.27 19.57
C THR A 437 26.64 -4.43 18.88
N GLY A 438 26.39 -3.22 19.37
CA GLY A 438 25.40 -2.27 18.83
C GLY A 438 25.57 -1.91 17.35
N PRO A 439 26.80 -1.66 16.83
CA PRO A 439 27.00 -1.19 15.45
C PRO A 439 26.67 -2.19 14.33
N SER A 440 26.14 -3.38 14.63
CA SER A 440 25.90 -4.43 13.63
C SER A 440 24.95 -3.98 12.51
N SER A 441 23.91 -3.20 12.83
CA SER A 441 22.98 -2.66 11.83
C SER A 441 23.66 -1.63 10.93
N ASP A 442 24.47 -0.75 11.50
CA ASP A 442 25.10 0.35 10.78
C ASP A 442 26.22 -0.16 9.88
N LEU A 443 26.97 -1.17 10.36
CA LEU A 443 27.95 -1.88 9.54
C LEU A 443 27.28 -2.59 8.36
N THR A 444 26.11 -3.20 8.56
CA THR A 444 25.34 -3.83 7.47
C THR A 444 24.88 -2.80 6.45
N ALA A 445 24.40 -1.65 6.90
CA ALA A 445 23.98 -0.55 6.04
C ALA A 445 25.15 0.05 5.24
N ALA A 446 26.27 0.34 5.91
CA ALA A 446 27.49 0.83 5.30
C ALA A 446 28.04 -0.14 4.25
N THR A 447 28.13 -1.43 4.59
CA THR A 447 28.59 -2.48 3.67
C THR A 447 27.69 -2.59 2.44
N SER A 448 26.38 -2.58 2.66
CA SER A 448 25.40 -2.67 1.55
C SER A 448 25.49 -1.46 0.62
N LEU A 449 25.68 -0.26 1.17
CA LEU A 449 25.81 0.97 0.38
C LEU A 449 27.11 0.99 -0.43
N VAL A 450 28.25 0.65 0.20
CA VAL A 450 29.54 0.58 -0.50
C VAL A 450 29.53 -0.50 -1.58
N ALA A 451 28.89 -1.64 -1.32
CA ALA A 451 28.70 -2.68 -2.34
C ALA A 451 27.89 -2.17 -3.55
N GLN A 452 26.85 -1.35 -3.34
CA GLN A 452 26.11 -0.71 -4.44
C GLN A 452 26.95 0.33 -5.17
N MET A 453 27.76 1.12 -4.44
CA MET A 453 28.70 2.09 -5.03
C MET A 453 29.69 1.41 -5.98
N VAL A 454 30.24 0.26 -5.58
CA VAL A 454 31.19 -0.52 -6.40
C VAL A 454 30.48 -1.29 -7.51
N GLY A 455 29.34 -1.91 -7.22
CA GLY A 455 28.71 -2.90 -8.10
C GLY A 455 27.68 -2.36 -9.09
N SER A 456 26.96 -1.30 -8.74
CA SER A 456 25.85 -0.75 -9.54
C SER A 456 26.15 0.66 -10.04
N PHE A 457 26.67 1.53 -9.18
CA PHE A 457 26.82 2.96 -9.50
C PHE A 457 28.12 3.32 -10.22
N GLY A 458 29.04 2.37 -10.40
CA GLY A 458 30.34 2.62 -11.04
C GLY A 458 31.21 3.63 -10.30
N MET A 459 31.05 3.75 -8.98
CA MET A 459 31.81 4.68 -8.13
C MET A 459 33.10 4.07 -7.56
N GLY A 460 33.37 2.81 -7.88
CA GLY A 460 34.60 2.10 -7.57
C GLY A 460 35.69 2.26 -8.63
N SER A 461 36.67 1.37 -8.61
CA SER A 461 37.80 1.27 -9.52
C SER A 461 37.42 0.65 -10.87
N SER A 462 36.33 -0.13 -10.88
CA SER A 462 35.76 -0.77 -12.05
C SER A 462 34.47 -0.09 -12.49
N LEU A 463 34.28 0.06 -13.80
CA LEU A 463 33.03 0.54 -14.41
C LEU A 463 32.07 -0.60 -14.79
N VAL A 464 32.44 -1.85 -14.48
CA VAL A 464 31.58 -3.01 -14.76
C VAL A 464 30.37 -2.98 -13.84
N SER A 465 29.16 -2.90 -14.42
CA SER A 465 27.92 -3.06 -13.67
C SER A 465 27.63 -4.54 -13.43
N PHE A 466 27.60 -4.95 -12.17
CA PHE A 466 27.23 -6.31 -11.76
C PHE A 466 25.73 -6.58 -11.93
N GLU A 467 24.92 -5.55 -12.20
CA GLU A 467 23.51 -5.70 -12.59
C GLU A 467 23.36 -6.23 -14.01
N ALA A 468 24.28 -5.85 -14.91
CA ALA A 468 24.28 -6.36 -16.29
C ALA A 468 24.59 -7.86 -16.37
N VAL A 469 25.15 -8.45 -15.29
CA VAL A 469 25.39 -9.89 -15.20
C VAL A 469 24.07 -10.61 -14.86
N SER A 470 23.30 -10.90 -15.90
CA SER A 470 22.11 -11.73 -15.85
C SER A 470 22.50 -13.21 -15.70
N ASN A 471 22.36 -13.77 -14.50
CA ASN A 471 22.26 -15.22 -14.35
C ASN A 471 20.81 -15.59 -14.67
N GLY A 472 20.58 -16.40 -15.71
CA GLY A 472 19.26 -16.74 -16.27
C GLY A 472 18.32 -17.55 -15.36
N GLY A 473 18.17 -17.17 -14.09
CA GLY A 473 17.23 -17.74 -13.13
C GLY A 473 16.42 -16.65 -12.44
N HIS A 474 15.20 -16.98 -12.03
CA HIS A 474 14.20 -16.12 -11.39
C HIS A 474 14.59 -15.61 -9.98
N SER A 475 15.88 -15.65 -9.62
CA SER A 475 16.37 -15.13 -8.34
C SER A 475 16.57 -13.62 -8.48
N SER A 476 15.88 -12.86 -7.62
CA SER A 476 16.06 -11.41 -7.53
C SER A 476 17.55 -11.04 -7.44
N PRO A 477 18.01 -9.99 -8.15
CA PRO A 477 19.42 -9.63 -8.22
C PRO A 477 19.89 -9.07 -6.87
N ASN A 478 20.40 -9.93 -5.99
CA ASN A 478 21.10 -9.47 -4.79
C ASN A 478 22.49 -8.96 -5.19
N ILE A 479 22.57 -7.68 -5.53
CA ILE A 479 23.81 -6.98 -5.93
C ILE A 479 24.91 -7.13 -4.88
N VAL A 480 24.55 -7.03 -3.60
CA VAL A 480 25.51 -7.12 -2.49
C VAL A 480 26.16 -8.50 -2.47
N ALA A 481 25.37 -9.57 -2.64
CA ALA A 481 25.91 -10.93 -2.72
C ALA A 481 26.85 -11.11 -3.92
N LYS A 482 26.51 -10.56 -5.10
CA LYS A 482 27.37 -10.64 -6.29
C LYS A 482 28.72 -9.94 -6.06
N VAL A 483 28.69 -8.75 -5.49
CA VAL A 483 29.90 -7.95 -5.21
C VAL A 483 30.78 -8.62 -4.16
N LEU A 484 30.19 -9.14 -3.08
CA LEU A 484 30.96 -9.75 -1.99
C LEU A 484 31.48 -11.16 -2.31
N THR A 485 30.95 -11.82 -3.34
CA THR A 485 31.47 -13.11 -3.83
C THR A 485 32.69 -12.93 -4.75
N ASP A 486 32.85 -11.74 -5.34
CA ASP A 486 34.03 -11.41 -6.14
C ASP A 486 35.18 -10.91 -5.24
N ASP A 487 36.32 -11.61 -5.25
CA ASP A 487 37.45 -11.30 -4.37
C ASP A 487 38.06 -9.91 -4.61
N ARG A 488 37.97 -9.37 -5.82
CA ARG A 488 38.51 -8.04 -6.14
C ARG A 488 37.57 -6.96 -5.63
N ALA A 489 36.28 -7.08 -5.93
CA ALA A 489 35.27 -6.13 -5.50
C ALA A 489 35.10 -6.16 -3.97
N LYS A 490 35.14 -7.33 -3.34
CA LYS A 490 35.14 -7.47 -1.87
C LYS A 490 36.30 -6.72 -1.21
N ARG A 491 37.53 -6.88 -1.73
CA ARG A 491 38.70 -6.14 -1.21
C ARG A 491 38.53 -4.63 -1.37
N GLU A 492 37.95 -4.20 -2.48
CA GLU A 492 37.67 -2.79 -2.71
C GLU A 492 36.65 -2.22 -1.71
N VAL A 493 35.57 -2.97 -1.45
CA VAL A 493 34.57 -2.62 -0.42
C VAL A 493 35.24 -2.47 0.95
N GLU A 494 36.09 -3.42 1.34
CA GLU A 494 36.82 -3.36 2.62
C GLU A 494 37.73 -2.13 2.72
N THR A 495 38.47 -1.81 1.66
CA THR A 495 39.32 -0.62 1.59
C THR A 495 38.50 0.66 1.77
N ILE A 496 37.39 0.82 1.04
CA ILE A 496 36.54 2.01 1.14
C ILE A 496 35.97 2.16 2.56
N LEU A 497 35.49 1.08 3.16
CA LEU A 497 34.95 1.09 4.53
C LEU A 497 36.02 1.48 5.55
N ARG A 498 37.23 0.92 5.44
CA ARG A 498 38.34 1.27 6.35
C ARG A 498 38.73 2.74 6.23
N GLU A 499 38.90 3.23 5.00
CA GLU A 499 39.21 4.64 4.76
C GLU A 499 38.13 5.59 5.30
N GLN A 500 36.85 5.24 5.15
CA GLN A 500 35.75 6.05 5.70
C GLN A 500 35.73 6.00 7.24
N LYS A 501 35.96 4.83 7.85
CA LYS A 501 36.08 4.70 9.30
C LYS A 501 37.21 5.57 9.86
N ASP A 502 38.39 5.51 9.26
CA ASP A 502 39.55 6.29 9.70
C ASP A 502 39.30 7.80 9.57
N LYS A 503 38.64 8.22 8.49
CA LYS A 503 38.25 9.62 8.28
C LYS A 503 37.26 10.11 9.34
N VAL A 504 36.22 9.34 9.64
CA VAL A 504 35.23 9.75 10.65
C VAL A 504 35.80 9.69 12.06
N ALA A 505 36.67 8.72 12.37
CA ALA A 505 37.37 8.66 13.65
C ALA A 505 38.23 9.90 13.89
N TYR A 506 39.03 10.31 12.90
CA TYR A 506 39.81 11.54 12.96
C TYR A 506 38.91 12.78 13.14
N LEU A 507 37.82 12.85 12.39
CA LEU A 507 36.86 13.96 12.50
C LEU A 507 36.25 14.07 13.90
N LEU A 508 35.83 12.94 14.49
CA LEU A 508 35.27 12.90 15.84
C LEU A 508 36.32 13.23 16.90
N GLU A 509 37.56 12.81 16.71
CA GLU A 509 38.67 13.16 17.61
C GLU A 509 38.94 14.67 17.63
N GLN A 510 39.00 15.31 16.46
CA GLN A 510 39.17 16.77 16.38
C GLN A 510 37.99 17.55 16.99
N ASN A 511 36.81 16.93 17.03
CA ASN A 511 35.58 17.54 17.54
C ASN A 511 35.05 16.83 18.78
N ARG A 512 35.94 16.29 19.62
CA ARG A 512 35.58 15.48 20.80
C ARG A 512 34.56 16.18 21.70
N GLY A 513 34.69 17.50 21.88
CA GLY A 513 33.77 18.30 22.69
C GLY A 513 32.33 18.33 22.17
N LEU A 514 32.11 18.23 20.86
CA LEU A 514 30.75 18.16 20.29
C LEU A 514 30.07 16.83 20.65
N VAL A 515 30.82 15.73 20.59
CA VAL A 515 30.30 14.40 20.96
C VAL A 515 29.98 14.36 22.46
N GLU A 516 30.83 14.93 23.31
CA GLU A 516 30.59 15.00 24.76
C GLU A 516 29.36 15.83 25.10
N ALA A 517 29.21 17.01 24.48
CA ALA A 517 28.05 17.88 24.68
C ALA A 517 26.73 17.19 24.30
N LEU A 518 26.68 16.53 23.14
CA LEU A 518 25.49 15.78 22.71
C LEU A 518 25.22 14.57 23.60
N ARG A 519 26.25 13.81 23.98
CA ARG A 519 26.13 12.68 24.91
C ARG A 519 25.50 13.13 26.23
N ASP A 520 26.02 14.20 26.81
CA ASP A 520 25.59 14.67 28.13
C ASP A 520 24.15 15.22 28.07
N ALA A 521 23.80 15.94 26.98
CA ALA A 521 22.43 16.36 26.72
C ALA A 521 21.47 15.16 26.54
N LEU A 522 21.89 14.09 25.87
CA LEU A 522 21.09 12.86 25.74
C LEU A 522 20.92 12.12 27.07
N LEU A 523 21.94 12.13 27.93
CA LEU A 523 21.83 11.52 29.25
C LEU A 523 20.82 12.26 30.13
N GLU A 524 20.67 13.57 29.96
CA GLU A 524 19.70 14.40 30.68
C GLU A 524 18.28 14.29 30.10
N HIS A 525 18.13 14.42 28.78
CA HIS A 525 16.82 14.54 28.13
C HIS A 525 16.27 13.26 27.49
N GLU A 526 17.10 12.22 27.32
CA GLU A 526 16.82 10.94 26.63
C GLU A 526 16.51 11.06 25.13
N GLU A 527 15.99 12.20 24.69
CA GLU A 527 15.62 12.53 23.33
C GLU A 527 15.78 14.03 23.08
N LEU A 528 16.36 14.37 21.93
CA LEU A 528 16.56 15.73 21.44
C LEU A 528 15.94 15.85 20.03
N MET A 529 15.18 16.91 19.80
CA MET A 529 14.60 17.27 18.51
C MET A 529 15.60 18.08 17.66
N GLY A 530 15.41 18.14 16.35
CA GLY A 530 16.32 18.76 15.38
C GLY A 530 16.90 20.12 15.80
N ASP A 531 16.05 21.05 16.25
CA ASP A 531 16.48 22.37 16.71
C ASP A 531 17.31 22.32 18.00
N GLU A 532 16.96 21.42 18.93
CA GLU A 532 17.68 21.19 20.19
C GLU A 532 19.07 20.59 19.91
N ILE A 533 19.17 19.64 18.97
CA ILE A 533 20.44 19.05 18.52
C ILE A 533 21.34 20.15 17.96
N LEU A 534 20.81 20.99 17.07
CA LEU A 534 21.56 22.09 16.45
C LEU A 534 21.97 23.14 17.48
N GLN A 535 21.14 23.42 18.48
CA GLN A 535 21.46 24.33 19.55
C GLN A 535 22.65 23.82 20.37
N VAL A 536 22.60 22.56 20.84
CA VAL A 536 23.69 21.94 21.62
C VAL A 536 25.00 21.96 20.83
N LEU A 537 24.94 21.60 19.54
CA LEU A 537 26.11 21.62 18.66
C LEU A 537 26.70 23.02 18.47
N ARG A 538 25.86 24.04 18.26
CA ARG A 538 26.31 25.44 18.08
C ARG A 538 26.91 26.01 19.35
N GLU A 539 26.29 25.75 20.50
CA GLU A 539 26.80 26.20 21.81
C GLU A 539 28.17 25.57 22.11
N ALA A 540 28.30 24.26 21.89
CA ALA A 540 29.58 23.55 22.05
C ALA A 540 30.65 24.06 21.08
N GLN A 541 30.26 24.43 19.85
CA GLN A 541 31.18 24.99 18.86
C GLN A 541 31.68 26.39 19.21
N GLN A 542 30.85 27.21 19.87
CA GLN A 542 31.23 28.55 20.35
C GLN A 542 32.10 28.51 21.61
N GLY A 543 32.02 27.44 22.39
CA GLY A 543 32.86 27.21 23.58
C GLY A 543 34.27 26.67 23.26
N LEU A 544 34.53 26.25 22.02
CA LEU A 544 35.85 25.79 21.59
C LEU A 544 36.74 27.00 21.25
N PRO A 545 37.98 27.10 21.78
CA PRO A 545 38.91 28.15 21.34
C PRO A 545 39.14 28.03 19.83
N ALA A 546 39.01 29.14 19.11
CA ALA A 546 39.26 29.18 17.67
C ALA A 546 40.64 28.59 17.38
N SER A 547 40.68 27.42 16.75
CA SER A 547 41.91 26.77 16.32
C SER A 547 42.59 27.68 15.30
N ALA A 548 43.72 28.26 15.70
CA ALA A 548 44.60 29.10 14.89
C ALA A 548 45.39 28.29 13.85
#